data_AF-A0A7W7YBT5-F1
#
_entry.id   AF-A0A7W7YBT5-F1
#
_cell.length_a   1.000
_cell.length_b   1.000
_cell.length_c   1.000
_cell.angle_alpha   90.00
_cell.angle_beta   90.00
_cell.angle_gamma   90.00
#
_symmetry.space_group_name_H-M   'P 1'
#
loop_
_entity.id
_entity.type
_entity.pdbx_description
1 polymer ?
#
loop_
_entity_poly.entity_id
_entity_poly.type
_entity_poly.pdbx_seq_one_letter_code
_entity_poly.pdbx_strand_id
1 'polypeptide(L)'
;MIEYRLLVAHEVIVFLDSLKAADRKRLIKRFLEITSYPANYADYSEHDAAGRRLDVHVHAGYAIAFWEDFADRHLKVLDVRLADH
;
A
#
# COMPACT_ATOMS: atom_id res chain seq x y z
N MET A 1 19.71 -4.47 4.13
CA MET A 1 18.38 -3.98 3.72
C MET A 1 17.48 -5.19 3.61
N ILE A 2 16.34 -5.20 4.29
CA ILE A 2 15.38 -6.31 4.21
C ILE A 2 14.42 -5.93 3.10
N GLU A 3 14.55 -6.56 1.95
CA GLU A 3 13.57 -6.41 0.88
C GLU A 3 12.38 -7.30 1.21
N TYR A 4 11.20 -6.70 1.34
CA TYR A 4 9.94 -7.40 1.53
C TYR A 4 9.40 -7.86 0.17
N ARG A 5 8.89 -9.09 0.08
CA ARG A 5 8.13 -9.49 -1.11
C ARG A 5 6.79 -8.76 -1.11
N LEU A 6 6.51 -8.04 -2.19
CA LEU A 6 5.26 -7.32 -2.39
C LEU A 6 4.11 -8.29 -2.72
N LEU A 7 3.05 -8.20 -1.94
CA LEU A 7 1.76 -8.85 -2.20
C LEU A 7 0.70 -7.76 -2.33
N VAL A 8 -0.17 -7.89 -3.34
CA VAL A 8 -1.21 -6.90 -3.62
C VAL A 8 -2.55 -7.62 -3.60
N ALA A 9 -3.50 -7.10 -2.82
CA ALA A 9 -4.86 -7.62 -2.78
C ALA A 9 -5.50 -7.53 -4.18
N HIS A 10 -6.39 -8.48 -4.47
CA HIS A 10 -7.02 -8.57 -5.79
C HIS A 10 -7.83 -7.30 -6.12
N GLU A 11 -8.53 -6.75 -5.13
CA GLU A 11 -9.32 -5.52 -5.21
C GLU A 11 -8.46 -4.31 -5.58
N VAL A 12 -7.24 -4.25 -5.05
CA VAL A 12 -6.26 -3.22 -5.41
C VAL A 12 -5.82 -3.36 -6.87
N ILE A 13 -5.63 -4.59 -7.37
CA ILE A 13 -5.31 -4.82 -8.79
C ILE A 13 -6.46 -4.36 -9.69
N VAL A 14 -7.70 -4.71 -9.34
CA VAL A 14 -8.90 -4.26 -10.06
C VAL A 14 -9.00 -2.73 -10.06
N PHE A 15 -8.75 -2.08 -8.92
CA PHE A 15 -8.70 -0.63 -8.83
C PHE A 15 -7.63 -0.04 -9.75
N LEU A 16 -6.39 -0.55 -9.69
CA LEU A 16 -5.29 -0.09 -10.54
C LEU A 16 -5.58 -0.20 -12.04
N ASP A 17 -6.28 -1.25 -12.46
CA ASP A 17 -6.63 -1.47 -13.86
C ASP A 17 -7.76 -0.54 -14.35
N SER A 18 -8.51 0.07 -13.43
CA SER A 18 -9.47 1.15 -13.74
C SER A 18 -8.80 2.52 -13.97
N LEU A 19 -7.54 2.67 -13.55
CA LEU A 19 -6.83 3.96 -13.60
C LEU A 19 -6.20 4.23 -14.96
N LYS A 20 -5.90 5.51 -15.20
CA LYS A 20 -5.02 5.91 -16.31
C LYS A 20 -3.64 5.28 -16.13
N ALA A 21 -2.99 4.94 -17.24
CA ALA A 21 -1.68 4.29 -17.23
C ALA A 21 -0.61 5.07 -16.41
N ALA A 22 -0.68 6.39 -16.39
CA ALA A 22 0.23 7.23 -15.61
C ALA A 22 0.03 7.06 -14.09
N ASP A 23 -1.22 7.05 -13.63
CA ASP A 23 -1.57 6.85 -12.22
C ASP A 23 -1.19 5.45 -11.75
N ARG A 24 -1.52 4.43 -12.55
CA ARG A 24 -1.15 3.03 -12.29
C ARG A 24 0.36 2.87 -12.14
N LYS A 25 1.16 3.42 -13.06
CA LYS A 25 2.64 3.37 -12.99
C LYS A 25 3.16 4.06 -11.74
N ARG A 26 2.58 5.21 -11.37
CA ARG A 26 2.97 5.97 -10.18
C ARG A 26 2.69 5.20 -8.89
N LEU A 27 1.51 4.58 -8.76
CA LEU A 27 1.17 3.76 -7.59
C LEU A 27 2.05 2.51 -7.48
N ILE A 28 2.26 1.78 -8.59
CA ILE A 28 3.15 0.60 -8.59
C ILE A 28 4.56 0.99 -8.16
N LYS A 29 5.10 2.10 -8.69
CA LYS A 29 6.40 2.61 -8.25
C LYS A 29 6.40 2.91 -6.76
N ARG A 30 5.35 3.55 -6.23
CA ARG A 30 5.25 3.84 -4.79
C ARG A 30 5.21 2.57 -3.95
N PHE A 31 4.50 1.52 -4.37
CA PHE A 31 4.48 0.25 -3.62
C PHE A 31 5.87 -0.35 -3.49
N LEU A 32 6.67 -0.35 -4.56
CA LEU A 32 8.05 -0.83 -4.55
C LEU A 32 8.99 0.04 -3.69
N GLU A 33 8.69 1.33 -3.54
CA GLU A 33 9.44 2.20 -2.63
C GLU A 33 9.09 1.87 -1.17
N ILE A 34 7.82 1.59 -0.87
CA ILE A 34 7.38 1.17 0.47
C ILE A 34 8.03 -0.16 0.87
N THR A 35 8.18 -1.13 -0.05
CA THR A 35 8.79 -2.44 0.28
C THR A 35 10.23 -2.35 0.75
N SER A 36 10.92 -1.23 0.49
CA SER A 36 12.29 -1.02 0.93
C SER A 36 12.36 -0.46 2.37
N TYR A 37 11.39 0.36 2.76
CA TYR A 37 11.37 1.07 4.05
C TYR A 37 9.93 1.34 4.56
N PRO A 38 9.14 0.31 4.92
CA PRO A 38 7.71 0.47 5.20
C PRO A 38 7.41 1.50 6.30
N ALA A 39 8.18 1.45 7.40
CA ALA A 39 8.05 2.36 8.54
C ALA A 39 8.23 3.86 8.19
N ASN A 40 8.90 4.18 7.07
CA ASN A 40 9.11 5.57 6.64
C ASN A 40 7.92 6.14 5.84
N TYR A 41 6.93 5.32 5.52
CA TYR A 41 5.77 5.70 4.70
C TYR A 41 4.44 5.65 5.47
N ALA A 42 4.46 5.38 6.78
CA ALA A 42 3.26 5.39 7.60
C ALA A 42 2.89 6.83 8.02
N ASP A 43 2.00 7.48 7.27
CA ASP A 43 1.49 8.82 7.61
C ASP A 43 0.50 8.75 8.79
N TYR A 44 -0.33 7.71 8.81
CA TYR A 44 -1.19 7.33 9.92
C TYR A 44 -1.43 5.82 9.90
N SER A 45 -2.19 5.31 10.88
CA SER A 45 -2.61 3.91 10.88
C SER A 45 -4.12 3.80 11.10
N GLU A 46 -4.73 2.79 10.49
CA GLU A 46 -6.13 2.41 10.69
C GLU A 46 -6.24 0.94 11.12
N HIS A 47 -7.45 0.49 11.44
CA HIS A 47 -7.72 -0.92 11.70
C HIS A 47 -8.64 -1.47 10.64
N ASP A 48 -8.32 -2.66 10.11
CA ASP A 48 -9.23 -3.38 9.22
C ASP A 48 -10.41 -3.99 9.99
N ALA A 49 -11.33 -4.63 9.27
CA ALA A 49 -12.50 -5.29 9.85
C ALA A 49 -12.15 -6.44 10.82
N ALA A 50 -10.94 -7.00 10.74
CA ALA A 50 -10.43 -8.01 11.64
C ALA A 50 -9.70 -7.41 12.86
N GLY A 51 -9.65 -6.08 12.98
CA GLY A 51 -8.94 -5.37 14.03
C GLY A 51 -7.43 -5.35 13.84
N ARG A 52 -6.92 -5.67 12.65
CA ARG A 52 -5.48 -5.59 12.35
C ARG A 52 -5.11 -4.15 12.06
N ARG A 53 -4.04 -3.66 12.70
CA ARG A 53 -3.46 -2.35 12.39
C ARG A 53 -2.83 -2.37 10.98
N LEU A 54 -3.28 -1.44 10.13
CA LEU A 54 -2.72 -1.15 8.83
C LEU A 54 -2.06 0.22 8.88
N ASP A 55 -0.88 0.34 8.27
CA ASP A 55 -0.28 1.65 8.04
C ASP A 55 -0.80 2.21 6.74
N VAL A 56 -1.02 3.53 6.71
CA VAL A 56 -1.58 4.21 5.56
C VAL A 56 -0.61 5.29 5.09
N HIS A 57 -0.30 5.24 3.80
CA HIS A 57 0.48 6.25 3.11
C HIS A 57 -0.41 7.07 2.16
N VAL A 58 -0.40 8.39 2.28
CA VAL A 58 -1.07 9.29 1.34
C VAL A 58 -0.08 9.73 0.28
N HIS A 59 -0.35 9.36 -0.98
CA HIS A 59 0.49 9.69 -2.11
C HIS A 59 -0.33 10.12 -3.32
N ALA A 60 -0.07 11.33 -3.83
CA ALA A 60 -0.64 11.84 -5.08
C ALA A 60 -2.18 11.74 -5.16
N GLY A 61 -2.88 12.00 -4.05
CA GLY A 61 -4.33 11.94 -3.96
C GLY A 61 -4.90 10.54 -3.72
N TYR A 62 -4.06 9.55 -3.38
CA TYR A 62 -4.48 8.21 -3.01
C TYR A 62 -4.03 7.87 -1.59
N ALA A 63 -4.88 7.20 -0.82
CA ALA A 63 -4.51 6.54 0.42
C ALA A 63 -4.19 5.07 0.12
N ILE A 64 -3.00 4.63 0.51
CA ILE A 64 -2.48 3.26 0.31
C ILE A 64 -2.39 2.61 1.69
N ALA A 65 -3.29 1.67 1.99
CA ALA A 65 -3.23 0.91 3.23
C ALA A 65 -2.40 -0.36 3.02
N PHE A 66 -1.37 -0.53 3.86
CA PHE A 66 -0.46 -1.64 3.80
C PHE A 66 -0.17 -2.25 5.18
N TRP A 67 0.27 -3.51 5.15
CA TRP A 67 0.67 -4.24 6.34
C TRP A 67 2.06 -4.84 6.13
N GLU A 68 2.98 -4.46 7.02
CA GLU A 68 4.30 -5.07 7.14
C GLU A 68 4.19 -6.35 7.97
N ASP A 69 4.37 -7.49 7.31
CA ASP A 69 4.48 -8.79 7.95
C ASP A 69 5.96 -9.13 8.11
N PHE A 70 6.53 -8.70 9.25
CA PHE A 70 7.94 -8.86 9.54
C PHE A 70 8.37 -10.34 9.58
N ALA A 71 7.52 -11.23 10.10
CA ALA A 71 7.82 -12.65 10.25
C ALA A 71 8.00 -13.34 8.89
N ASP A 72 7.09 -13.08 7.96
CA ASP A 72 7.12 -13.69 6.62
C ASP A 72 7.91 -12.87 5.59
N ARG A 73 8.42 -11.69 5.98
CA ARG A 73 9.04 -10.72 5.08
C ARG A 73 8.15 -10.37 3.88
N HIS A 74 6.86 -10.13 4.15
CA HIS A 74 5.92 -9.61 3.18
C HIS A 74 5.52 -8.16 3.46
N LEU A 75 5.36 -7.38 2.38
CA LEU A 75 4.58 -6.15 2.42
C LEU A 75 3.28 -6.41 1.67
N LYS A 76 2.15 -6.30 2.35
CA LYS A 76 0.83 -6.55 1.79
C LYS A 76 0.14 -5.20 1.57
N VAL A 77 -0.09 -4.81 0.33
CA VAL A 77 -0.96 -3.67 -0.01
C VAL A 77 -2.39 -4.20 -0.07
N LEU A 78 -3.21 -3.76 0.88
CA LEU A 78 -4.53 -4.36 1.13
C LEU A 78 -5.68 -3.48 0.64
N ASP A 79 -5.51 -2.16 0.64
CA ASP A 79 -6.50 -1.22 0.11
C ASP A 79 -5.81 -0.04 -0.56
N VAL A 80 -6.46 0.49 -1.60
CA VAL A 80 -6.08 1.75 -2.25
C VAL A 80 -7.35 2.48 -2.61
N ARG A 81 -7.49 3.69 -2.07
CA ARG A 81 -8.64 4.56 -2.30
C ARG A 81 -8.20 5.98 -2.59
N LEU A 82 -9.12 6.80 -3.11
CA LEU A 82 -8.87 8.23 -3.18
C LEU A 82 -8.69 8.76 -1.76
N ALA A 83 -7.70 9.64 -1.58
CA ALA A 83 -7.55 10.34 -0.32
C ALA A 83 -8.62 11.43 -0.25
N ASP A 84 -9.43 11.40 0.81
CA ASP A 84 -10.33 12.51 1.12
C ASP A 84 -9.48 13.74 1.44
N HIS A 85 -9.78 14.84 0.74
CA HIS A 85 -8.95 16.04 0.66
C HIS A 85 -9.05 16.94 1.90
#